data_AF-A0A2E2TJH6-F1
#
_entry.id   AF-A0A2E2TJH6-F1
#
_cell.length_a   1.000
_cell.length_b   1.000
_cell.length_c   1.000
_cell.angle_alpha   90.00
_cell.angle_beta   90.00
_cell.angle_gamma   90.00
#
_symmetry.space_group_name_H-M   'P 1'
#
loop_
_entity.id
_entity.type
_entity.pdbx_description
1 polymer ?
#
loop_
_entity_poly.entity_id
_entity_poly.type
_entity_poly.pdbx_seq_one_letter_code
_entity_poly.pdbx_strand_id
1 'polypeptide(L)'
;MAFKKGQSGNPKGRAQGIPDKRMQFHEVKEILNKKGCNPFEVMADMCMNNACEDTIRFQAAKELAQYIAPKLKGVTIDLGDDGKKAFTQIFNI
;
A
#
# COMPACT_ATOMS: atom_id res chain seq x y z
N MET A 1 -9.04 4.06 30.74
CA MET A 1 -10.13 3.12 30.39
C MET A 1 -9.50 1.75 30.18
N ALA A 2 -10.00 0.70 30.84
CA ALA A 2 -9.44 -0.65 30.74
C ALA A 2 -9.83 -1.31 29.41
N PHE A 3 -8.86 -1.93 28.73
CA PHE A 3 -9.08 -2.73 27.52
C PHE A 3 -9.96 -3.95 27.85
N LYS A 4 -11.03 -4.17 27.07
CA LYS A 4 -11.90 -5.35 27.19
C LYS A 4 -11.60 -6.32 26.04
N LYS A 5 -11.14 -7.53 26.38
CA LYS A 5 -10.87 -8.61 25.41
C LYS A 5 -12.15 -8.88 24.59
N GLY A 6 -12.04 -8.83 23.26
CA GLY A 6 -13.15 -9.01 22.32
C GLY A 6 -13.87 -7.72 21.89
N GLN A 7 -13.54 -6.57 22.47
CA GLN A 7 -14.07 -5.28 22.03
C GLN A 7 -13.13 -4.63 21.00
N SER A 8 -13.67 -4.25 19.84
CA SER A 8 -12.92 -3.48 18.84
C SER A 8 -12.36 -2.21 19.47
N GLY A 9 -11.07 -1.93 19.24
CA GLY A 9 -10.44 -0.66 19.62
C GLY A 9 -11.07 0.56 18.95
N ASN A 10 -11.87 0.34 17.90
CA ASN A 10 -12.78 1.32 17.35
C ASN A 10 -14.23 0.78 17.41
N PRO A 11 -14.95 0.99 18.54
CA PRO A 11 -16.29 0.44 18.76
C PRO A 11 -17.33 0.98 17.78
N LYS A 12 -17.09 2.16 17.20
CA LYS A 12 -18.01 2.83 16.25
C LYS A 12 -17.71 2.49 14.79
N GLY A 13 -16.70 1.68 14.52
CA GLY A 13 -16.28 1.35 13.15
C GLY A 13 -15.84 2.57 12.36
N ARG A 14 -15.73 2.41 11.04
CA ARG A 14 -15.43 3.52 10.12
C ARG A 14 -16.61 4.49 10.09
N ALA A 15 -16.34 5.79 10.08
CA ALA A 15 -17.40 6.80 9.97
C ALA A 15 -18.20 6.59 8.67
N GLN A 16 -19.53 6.63 8.78
CA GLN A 16 -20.43 6.55 7.63
C GLN A 16 -20.11 7.65 6.62
N GLY A 17 -20.08 7.29 5.34
CA GLY A 17 -19.83 8.22 4.23
C GLY A 17 -18.37 8.37 3.82
N ILE A 18 -17.39 7.90 4.61
CA ILE A 18 -16.00 7.81 4.13
C ILE A 18 -15.96 6.69 3.07
N PRO A 19 -15.52 6.93 1.83
CA PRO A 19 -15.42 5.90 0.79
C PRO A 19 -14.45 4.80 1.20
N ASP A 20 -14.67 3.59 0.69
CA ASP A 20 -13.71 2.51 0.93
C ASP A 20 -12.42 2.79 0.17
N LYS A 21 -11.27 2.46 0.72
CA LYS A 21 -10.00 2.51 -0.03
C LYS A 21 -10.10 1.69 -1.32
N ARG A 22 -10.89 0.61 -1.30
CA ARG A 22 -11.21 -0.18 -2.50
C ARG A 22 -12.01 0.64 -3.53
N MET A 23 -13.03 1.37 -3.08
CA MET A 23 -13.85 2.23 -3.95
C MET A 23 -12.99 3.33 -4.60
N GLN A 24 -12.15 4.00 -3.81
CA GLN A 24 -11.23 5.03 -4.32
C GLN A 24 -10.24 4.46 -5.36
N PHE A 25 -9.71 3.27 -5.13
CA PHE A 25 -8.84 2.60 -6.10
C PHE A 25 -9.55 2.33 -7.42
N HIS A 26 -10.80 1.85 -7.38
CA HIS A 26 -11.61 1.62 -8.57
C HIS A 26 -11.88 2.92 -9.35
N GLU A 27 -12.26 3.99 -8.66
CA GLU A 27 -12.50 5.30 -9.27
C GLU A 27 -11.25 5.84 -9.98
N VAL A 28 -10.09 5.79 -9.32
CA VAL A 28 -8.82 6.24 -9.91
C VAL A 28 -8.45 5.39 -11.12
N LYS A 29 -8.61 4.06 -11.03
CA LYS A 29 -8.35 3.14 -12.13
C LYS A 29 -9.25 3.43 -13.34
N GLU A 30 -10.53 3.70 -13.12
CA GLU A 30 -11.45 4.07 -14.20
C GLU A 30 -11.06 5.38 -14.89
N ILE A 31 -10.67 6.39 -14.11
CA ILE A 31 -10.20 7.67 -14.67
C ILE A 31 -8.95 7.47 -15.52
N LEU A 32 -7.98 6.69 -15.03
CA LEU A 32 -6.75 6.39 -15.76
C LEU A 32 -7.03 5.61 -17.05
N ASN A 33 -7.91 4.61 -16.99
CA ASN A 33 -8.34 3.83 -18.16
C ASN A 33 -9.03 4.71 -19.21
N LYS A 34 -9.94 5.60 -18.79
CA LYS A 34 -10.62 6.55 -19.71
C LYS A 34 -9.63 7.48 -20.41
N LYS A 35 -8.51 7.80 -19.75
CA LYS A 35 -7.43 8.61 -20.30
C LYS A 35 -6.42 7.81 -21.12
N GLY A 36 -6.56 6.48 -21.22
CA GLY A 36 -5.59 5.60 -21.86
C GLY A 36 -4.21 5.66 -21.19
N CYS A 37 -4.14 6.06 -19.93
CA CYS A 37 -2.88 6.23 -19.21
C CYS A 37 -2.55 4.95 -18.45
N ASN A 38 -1.42 4.32 -18.80
CA ASN A 38 -0.83 3.24 -18.02
C ASN A 38 0.34 3.80 -17.18
N PRO A 39 0.16 4.00 -15.86
CA PRO A 39 1.21 4.57 -15.01
C PRO A 39 2.50 3.76 -15.00
N PHE A 40 2.42 2.44 -15.18
CA PHE A 40 3.62 1.58 -15.20
C PHE A 40 4.48 1.86 -16.42
N GLU A 41 3.87 1.98 -17.60
CA GLU A 41 4.58 2.32 -18.83
C GLU A 41 5.20 3.72 -18.72
N VAL A 42 4.44 4.70 -18.23
CA VAL A 42 4.94 6.06 -18.05
C VAL A 42 6.13 6.10 -17.09
N MET A 43 6.07 5.38 -15.98
CA MET A 43 7.21 5.30 -15.05
C MET A 43 8.41 4.58 -15.68
N ALA A 44 8.19 3.54 -16.48
CA ALA A 44 9.27 2.84 -17.18
C ALA A 44 9.96 3.76 -18.20
N ASP A 45 9.18 4.51 -18.99
CA ASP A 45 9.69 5.48 -19.95
C ASP A 45 10.48 6.59 -19.25
N MET A 46 9.95 7.14 -18.16
CA MET A 46 10.63 8.15 -17.35
C MET A 46 11.94 7.63 -16.75
N CYS A 47 11.96 6.38 -16.28
CA CYS A 47 13.16 5.74 -15.74
C CYS A 47 14.28 5.62 -16.79
N MET A 48 13.92 5.32 -18.04
CA MET A 48 14.88 5.09 -19.13
C MET A 48 15.25 6.36 -19.90
N ASN A 49 14.50 7.45 -19.76
CA ASN A 49 14.72 8.68 -20.51
C ASN A 49 15.85 9.53 -19.92
N ASN A 50 17.03 9.48 -20.53
CA ASN A 50 18.20 10.27 -20.12
C ASN A 50 18.03 11.81 -20.21
N ALA A 51 16.97 12.31 -20.87
CA ALA A 51 16.66 13.73 -20.89
C ALA A 51 15.89 14.19 -19.63
N CYS A 52 15.37 13.26 -18.83
CA CYS A 52 14.73 13.58 -17.55
C CYS A 52 15.76 13.83 -16.45
N GLU A 53 15.40 14.69 -15.49
CA GLU A 53 16.21 14.94 -14.31
C GLU A 53 16.47 13.64 -13.53
N ASP A 54 17.71 13.44 -13.08
CA ASP A 54 18.14 12.23 -12.36
C ASP A 54 17.27 11.89 -11.15
N THR A 55 16.78 12.91 -10.44
CA THR A 55 15.90 12.74 -9.28
C THR A 55 14.58 12.09 -9.67
N ILE A 56 13.98 12.49 -10.80
CA ILE A 56 12.73 11.96 -11.33
C ILE A 56 12.94 10.51 -11.79
N ARG A 57 14.06 10.24 -12.48
CA ARG A 57 14.41 8.87 -12.90
C ARG A 57 14.60 7.94 -11.73
N PHE A 58 15.32 8.39 -10.70
CA PHE A 58 15.55 7.61 -9.49
C PHE A 58 14.24 7.34 -8.73
N GLN A 59 13.34 8.33 -8.65
CA GLN A 59 12.02 8.14 -8.04
C GLN A 59 11.20 7.10 -8.81
N ALA A 60 11.11 7.20 -10.13
CA ALA A 60 10.40 6.22 -10.96
C ALA A 60 10.98 4.80 -10.80
N ALA A 61 12.31 4.68 -10.82
CA ALA A 61 13.00 3.40 -10.60
C ALA A 61 12.70 2.81 -9.22
N LYS A 62 12.69 3.64 -8.18
CA LYS A 62 12.41 3.23 -6.80
C LYS A 62 10.97 2.76 -6.62
N GLU A 63 9.99 3.41 -7.25
CA GLU A 63 8.59 2.96 -7.20
C GLU A 63 8.41 1.63 -7.96
N LEU A 64 8.99 1.50 -9.16
CA LEU A 64 8.95 0.25 -9.92
C LEU A 64 9.61 -0.92 -9.16
N ALA A 65 10.73 -0.67 -8.49
CA ALA A 65 11.44 -1.70 -7.72
C ALA A 65 10.60 -2.32 -6.60
N GLN A 66 9.62 -1.60 -6.04
CA GLN A 66 8.76 -2.11 -4.97
C GLN A 66 7.82 -3.22 -5.45
N TYR A 67 7.46 -3.24 -6.74
CA TYR A 67 6.63 -4.29 -7.32
C TYR A 67 7.41 -5.57 -7.62
N ILE A 68 8.73 -5.45 -7.82
CA ILE A 68 9.63 -6.59 -8.03
C ILE A 68 10.13 -7.16 -6.71
N ALA A 69 10.52 -6.28 -5.78
CA ALA A 69 11.07 -6.61 -4.47
C ALA A 69 10.29 -5.87 -3.37
N PRO A 70 9.09 -6.36 -3.00
CA PRO A 70 8.29 -5.71 -1.98
C PRO A 70 9.02 -5.72 -0.64
N LYS A 71 9.04 -4.56 0.03
CA LYS A 71 9.66 -4.44 1.35
C LYS A 71 8.88 -5.29 2.35
N LEU A 72 9.54 -6.28 2.92
CA LEU A 72 9.01 -7.03 4.07
C LEU A 72 8.89 -6.07 5.26
N LYS A 73 7.69 -5.89 5.80
CA LYS A 73 7.53 -5.22 7.10
C LYS A 73 7.91 -6.22 8.19
N GLY A 74 8.97 -5.90 8.93
CA GLY A 74 9.28 -6.60 10.17
C GLY A 74 8.17 -6.31 11.18
N VAL A 75 7.35 -7.31 11.49
CA VAL A 75 6.37 -7.23 12.57
C VAL A 75 7.05 -7.78 13.82
N THR A 76 7.33 -6.92 14.80
CA THR A 76 7.57 -7.37 16.17
C THR A 76 6.25 -7.88 16.72
N ILE A 77 6.16 -9.20 16.88
CA ILE A 77 5.01 -9.84 17.52
C ILE A 77 5.30 -9.80 19.02
N ASP A 78 4.64 -8.90 19.75
CA ASP A 78 4.61 -8.98 21.20
C ASP A 78 3.91 -10.27 21.59
N LEU A 79 4.64 -11.17 22.26
CA LEU A 79 4.10 -12.43 22.75
C LEU A 79 3.01 -12.14 23.78
N GLY A 80 1.75 -12.40 23.41
CA GLY A 80 0.70 -12.60 24.41
C GLY A 80 0.96 -13.90 25.19
N ASP A 81 0.57 -13.91 26.46
CA ASP A 81 0.82 -14.96 27.48
C ASP A 81 0.46 -16.42 27.08
N ASP A 82 -0.21 -16.63 25.94
CA ASP A 82 -0.72 -17.95 25.52
C ASP A 82 0.17 -18.70 24.50
N GLY A 83 1.40 -18.23 24.23
CA GLY A 83 2.47 -19.01 23.60
C GLY A 83 2.25 -19.53 22.16
N LYS A 84 1.15 -19.19 21.49
CA LYS A 84 0.87 -19.63 20.12
C LYS A 84 1.45 -18.67 19.09
N LYS A 85 2.52 -19.10 18.41
CA LYS A 85 3.18 -18.38 17.31
C LYS A 85 2.24 -18.28 16.11
N ALA A 86 1.72 -17.10 15.83
CA ALA A 86 1.05 -16.80 14.57
C ALA A 86 1.98 -15.93 13.70
N PHE A 87 2.66 -16.54 12.73
CA PHE A 87 3.41 -15.78 11.73
C PHE A 87 2.44 -15.23 10.69
N THR A 88 2.24 -13.90 10.67
CA THR A 88 1.47 -13.24 9.60
C THR A 88 2.42 -12.37 8.80
N GLN A 89 2.73 -12.78 7.57
CA GLN A 89 3.43 -11.92 6.61
C GLN A 89 2.38 -11.04 5.91
N ILE A 90 2.52 -9.72 6.02
CA ILE A 90 1.66 -8.76 5.33
C ILE A 90 2.50 -8.10 4.24
N PHE A 91 2.15 -8.38 2.98
CA PHE A 91 2.69 -7.67 1.83
C PHE A 91 1.93 -6.35 1.66
N ASN A 92 2.64 -5.24 1.51
CA ASN A 92 2.05 -4.02 0.96
C ASN A 92 1.87 -4.27 -0.55
N ILE A 93 0.62 -4.47 -1.00
CA ILE A 93 0.23 -4.36 -2.41
C ILE A 93 -0.42 -3.00 -2.58
#